data_AF-A0A151IBZ6-F1
#
_entry.id   AF-A0A151IBZ6-F1
#
_cell.length_a   1.000
_cell.length_b   1.000
_cell.length_c   1.000
_cell.angle_alpha   90.00
_cell.angle_beta   90.00
_cell.angle_gamma   90.00
#
_symmetry.space_group_name_H-M   'P 1'
#
loop_
_entity.id
_entity.type
_entity.pdbx_description
1 polymer ?
#
loop_
_entity_poly.entity_id
_entity_poly.type
_entity_poly.pdbx_seq_one_letter_code
_entity_poly.pdbx_strand_id
1 'polypeptide(L)'
;MCLFKYKIVIPSILCRIINQYNFLKELKICLHKLAVVNDTLEALNAPNEYQRLRNWIIRIIIGCIIYVCSNIAFTLCWFYHFHAYVNVEVIYKIVTSKYSTYVNISSAVICGTVLGYTCSRFHQVNDRLHVFYSDLFKNNADYRYRKQIKSILVRERITGATYRKQSMWIMM
;
A
#
# COMPACT_ATOMS: atom_id res chain seq x y z
N MET A 1 21.23 -40.88 -3.84
CA MET A 1 21.46 -39.42 -3.63
C MET A 1 20.59 -38.53 -4.53
N CYS A 2 20.36 -38.86 -5.81
CA CYS A 2 19.50 -38.07 -6.71
C CYS A 2 18.03 -37.96 -6.27
N LEU A 3 17.40 -39.05 -5.80
CA LEU A 3 16.00 -39.05 -5.33
C LEU A 3 15.72 -38.08 -4.17
N PHE A 4 16.71 -37.85 -3.30
CA PHE A 4 16.57 -36.93 -2.16
C PHE A 4 16.60 -35.46 -2.59
N LYS A 5 17.38 -35.12 -3.64
CA LYS A 5 17.41 -33.77 -4.21
C LYS A 5 16.07 -33.41 -4.87
N TYR A 6 15.49 -34.31 -5.67
CA TYR A 6 14.19 -34.07 -6.30
C TYR A 6 13.03 -33.95 -5.29
N LYS A 7 13.07 -34.72 -4.19
CA LYS A 7 12.07 -34.63 -3.11
C LYS A 7 12.01 -33.27 -2.41
N ILE A 8 13.11 -32.51 -2.35
CA ILE A 8 13.15 -31.19 -1.70
C ILE A 8 12.91 -30.06 -2.71
N VAL A 9 13.38 -30.24 -3.95
CA VAL A 9 13.25 -29.24 -5.01
C VAL A 9 11.78 -29.06 -5.41
N ILE A 10 11.03 -30.14 -5.67
CA ILE A 10 9.64 -30.07 -6.14
C ILE A 10 8.72 -29.31 -5.16
N PRO A 11 8.71 -29.60 -3.84
CA PRO A 11 7.90 -28.84 -2.88
C PRO A 11 8.28 -27.36 -2.78
N SER A 12 9.58 -27.04 -2.87
CA SER A 12 10.06 -25.65 -2.83
C SER A 12 9.51 -24.83 -4.01
N ILE A 13 9.45 -25.43 -5.20
CA ILE A 13 8.90 -24.79 -6.41
C ILE A 13 7.39 -24.60 -6.29
N LEU A 14 6.67 -25.64 -5.89
CA LEU A 14 5.22 -25.56 -5.66
C LEU A 14 4.89 -24.46 -4.65
N CYS A 15 5.65 -24.36 -3.56
CA CYS A 15 5.50 -23.30 -2.57
C CYS A 15 5.68 -21.91 -3.20
N ARG A 16 6.69 -21.71 -4.06
CA ARG A 16 6.92 -20.43 -4.76
C ARG A 16 5.79 -20.06 -5.71
N ILE A 17 5.30 -21.03 -6.49
CA ILE A 17 4.17 -20.81 -7.43
C ILE A 17 2.89 -20.47 -6.66
N ILE A 18 2.59 -21.21 -5.60
CA ILE A 18 1.42 -20.97 -4.73
C ILE A 18 1.52 -19.59 -4.09
N ASN A 19 2.69 -19.23 -3.56
CA ASN A 19 2.91 -17.93 -2.93
C ASN A 19 2.68 -16.77 -3.93
N GLN A 20 3.20 -16.90 -5.15
CA GLN A 20 3.00 -15.91 -6.19
C GLN A 20 1.54 -15.81 -6.65
N TYR A 21 0.85 -16.95 -6.76
CA TYR A 21 -0.58 -16.96 -7.06
C TYR A 21 -1.40 -16.26 -5.97
N ASN A 22 -1.10 -16.54 -4.70
CA ASN A 22 -1.75 -15.88 -3.56
C ASN A 22 -1.49 -14.38 -3.58
N PHE A 23 -0.25 -13.95 -3.84
CA PHE A 23 0.09 -12.54 -3.99
C PHE A 23 -0.73 -11.84 -5.09
N LEU A 24 -0.85 -12.45 -6.28
CA LEU A 24 -1.65 -11.89 -7.37
C LEU A 24 -3.14 -11.80 -7.02
N LYS A 25 -3.66 -12.80 -6.30
CA LYS A 25 -5.05 -12.80 -5.81
C LYS A 25 -5.28 -11.66 -4.81
N GLU A 26 -4.37 -11.48 -3.87
CA GLU A 26 -4.43 -10.38 -2.88
C GLU A 26 -4.32 -9.01 -3.55
N LEU A 27 -3.37 -8.85 -4.48
CA LEU A 27 -3.21 -7.62 -5.25
C LEU A 27 -4.50 -7.27 -6.00
N LYS A 28 -5.16 -8.25 -6.64
CA LYS A 28 -6.44 -8.03 -7.33
C LYS A 28 -7.52 -7.51 -6.37
N ILE A 29 -7.64 -8.10 -5.18
CA ILE A 29 -8.60 -7.66 -4.16
C ILE A 29 -8.26 -6.25 -3.67
N CYS A 30 -6.97 -5.97 -3.43
CA CYS A 30 -6.49 -4.66 -3.02
C CYS A 30 -6.84 -3.58 -4.06
N LEU A 31 -6.53 -3.84 -5.32
CA LEU A 31 -6.83 -2.91 -6.42
C LEU A 31 -8.33 -2.68 -6.60
N HIS A 32 -9.16 -3.70 -6.35
CA HIS A 32 -10.62 -3.54 -6.39
C HIS A 32 -11.12 -2.64 -5.25
N LYS A 33 -10.66 -2.88 -4.01
CA LYS A 33 -10.99 -1.99 -2.87
C LYS A 33 -10.55 -0.55 -3.11
N LEU A 34 -9.36 -0.39 -3.70
CA LEU A 34 -8.80 0.92 -4.03
C LEU A 34 -9.60 1.65 -5.11
N ALA A 35 -10.17 0.92 -6.08
CA ALA A 35 -11.08 1.48 -7.06
C ALA A 35 -12.33 2.07 -6.39
N VAL A 36 -12.97 1.32 -5.49
CA VAL A 36 -14.15 1.78 -4.75
C VAL A 36 -13.85 3.05 -3.92
N VAL A 37 -12.73 3.07 -3.19
CA VAL A 37 -12.29 4.27 -2.45
C VAL A 37 -12.10 5.45 -3.39
N ASN A 38 -11.51 5.21 -4.57
CA ASN A 38 -11.30 6.24 -5.56
C ASN A 38 -12.62 6.79 -6.13
N ASP A 39 -13.61 5.94 -6.37
CA ASP A 39 -14.95 6.36 -6.82
C ASP A 39 -15.65 7.24 -5.77
N THR A 40 -15.50 6.92 -4.48
CA THR A 40 -16.02 7.78 -3.40
C THR A 40 -15.30 9.13 -3.32
N LEU A 41 -14.00 9.14 -3.59
CA LEU A 41 -13.19 10.37 -3.65
C LEU A 41 -13.59 11.25 -4.84
N GLU A 42 -13.87 10.63 -5.99
CA GLU A 42 -14.39 11.31 -7.18
C GLU A 42 -15.75 11.96 -6.91
N ALA A 43 -16.67 11.28 -6.22
CA ALA A 43 -17.93 11.86 -5.76
C ALA A 43 -17.74 13.05 -4.81
N LEU A 44 -16.60 13.13 -4.12
CA LEU A 44 -16.20 14.28 -3.29
C LEU A 44 -15.44 15.35 -4.09
N ASN A 45 -15.49 15.34 -5.43
CA ASN A 45 -14.75 16.20 -6.35
C ASN A 45 -13.22 16.00 -6.34
N ALA A 46 -12.71 14.78 -6.09
CA ALA A 46 -11.28 14.46 -6.27
C ALA A 46 -10.99 14.00 -7.70
N PRO A 47 -9.80 14.33 -8.26
CA PRO A 47 -9.42 13.81 -9.57
C PRO A 47 -9.28 12.29 -9.53
N ASN A 48 -9.88 11.60 -10.49
CA ASN A 48 -9.77 10.15 -10.66
C ASN A 48 -8.42 9.80 -11.31
N GLU A 49 -7.47 9.35 -10.48
CA GLU A 49 -6.13 8.94 -10.89
C GLU A 49 -5.93 7.42 -10.81
N TYR A 50 -6.98 6.66 -10.50
CA TYR A 50 -6.88 5.20 -10.40
C TYR A 50 -6.48 4.58 -11.74
N GLN A 51 -6.98 5.12 -12.85
CA GLN A 51 -6.59 4.66 -14.18
C GLN A 51 -5.09 4.87 -14.44
N ARG A 52 -4.52 5.96 -13.93
CA ARG A 52 -3.08 6.24 -14.01
C ARG A 52 -2.30 5.19 -13.21
N LEU A 53 -2.72 4.88 -11.98
CA LEU A 53 -2.11 3.81 -11.18
C LEU A 53 -2.15 2.46 -11.91
N ARG A 54 -3.32 2.10 -12.47
CA ARG A 54 -3.48 0.85 -13.22
C ARG A 54 -2.51 0.77 -14.40
N ASN A 55 -2.36 1.88 -15.14
CA ASN A 55 -1.39 1.97 -16.24
C ASN A 55 0.06 1.86 -15.76
N TRP A 56 0.41 2.44 -14.61
CA TRP A 56 1.72 2.27 -13.98
C TRP A 56 2.01 0.82 -13.63
N ILE A 57 1.05 0.13 -13.01
CA ILE A 57 1.20 -1.29 -12.66
C ILE A 57 1.38 -2.16 -13.92
N ILE A 58 0.59 -1.91 -14.97
CA ILE A 58 0.75 -2.62 -16.26
C ILE A 58 2.15 -2.38 -16.85
N ARG A 59 2.65 -1.13 -16.83
CA ARG A 59 4.01 -0.81 -17.28
C ARG A 59 5.08 -1.53 -16.47
N ILE A 60 4.93 -1.61 -15.14
CA ILE A 60 5.85 -2.36 -14.27
C ILE A 60 5.85 -3.84 -14.67
N ILE A 61 4.69 -4.45 -14.87
CA ILE A 61 4.58 -5.86 -15.28
C ILE A 61 5.29 -6.10 -16.62
N ILE A 62 5.01 -5.27 -17.64
CA ILE A 62 5.64 -5.40 -18.96
C ILE A 62 7.16 -5.22 -18.86
N GLY A 63 7.63 -4.20 -18.14
CA GLY A 63 9.05 -3.95 -17.93
C GLY A 63 9.74 -5.11 -17.21
N CYS A 64 9.10 -5.69 -16.19
CA CYS A 64 9.59 -6.87 -15.50
C CYS A 64 9.72 -8.06 -16.44
N ILE A 65 8.72 -8.33 -17.30
CA ILE A 65 8.77 -9.45 -18.26
C ILE A 65 9.95 -9.29 -19.21
N ILE A 66 10.10 -8.12 -19.85
CA ILE A 66 11.20 -7.84 -20.78
C ILE A 66 12.54 -8.03 -20.09
N TYR A 67 12.70 -7.47 -18.88
CA TYR A 67 13.95 -7.56 -18.14
C TYR A 67 14.31 -9.00 -17.76
N VAL A 68 13.33 -9.79 -17.30
CA VAL A 68 13.53 -11.22 -16.98
C VAL A 68 13.98 -11.99 -18.21
N CYS A 69 13.28 -11.81 -19.33
CA CYS A 69 13.60 -12.50 -20.59
C CYS A 69 15.03 -12.15 -21.05
N SER A 70 15.39 -10.87 -21.03
CA SER A 70 16.73 -10.41 -21.42
C SER A 70 17.82 -10.95 -20.49
N ASN A 71 17.59 -11.00 -19.18
CA ASN A 71 18.59 -11.49 -18.23
C ASN A 71 18.78 -13.02 -18.33
N ILE A 72 17.70 -13.77 -18.54
CA ILE A 72 17.78 -15.21 -18.80
C ILE A 72 18.54 -15.47 -20.09
N ALA A 73 18.21 -14.78 -21.18
CA ALA A 73 18.89 -14.91 -22.47
C ALA A 73 20.39 -14.59 -22.34
N PHE A 74 20.73 -13.47 -21.69
CA PHE A 74 22.12 -13.09 -21.43
C PHE A 74 22.87 -14.15 -20.61
N THR A 75 22.25 -14.65 -19.53
CA THR A 75 22.85 -15.66 -18.68
C THR A 75 23.09 -16.96 -19.46
N LEU A 76 22.14 -17.38 -20.30
CA LEU A 76 22.28 -18.58 -21.13
C LEU A 76 23.38 -18.43 -22.19
N CYS A 77 23.43 -17.30 -22.90
CA CYS A 77 24.48 -17.01 -23.88
C CYS A 77 25.87 -17.02 -23.24
N TRP A 78 26.01 -16.36 -22.08
CA TRP A 78 27.25 -16.36 -21.31
C TRP A 78 27.64 -17.79 -20.91
N PHE A 79 26.69 -18.56 -20.39
CA PHE A 79 26.96 -19.93 -19.94
C PHE A 79 27.36 -20.85 -21.09
N TYR A 80 26.71 -20.74 -22.24
CA TYR A 80 27.06 -21.49 -23.46
C TYR A 80 28.47 -21.12 -23.97
N HIS A 81 28.86 -19.85 -23.86
CA HIS A 81 30.15 -19.40 -24.33
C HIS A 81 31.32 -19.92 -23.48
N PHE A 82 31.15 -19.97 -22.15
CA PHE A 82 32.20 -20.41 -21.21
C PHE A 82 32.18 -21.90 -20.90
N HIS A 83 31.05 -22.59 -21.09
CA HIS A 83 30.92 -24.01 -20.80
C HIS A 83 30.46 -24.80 -22.02
N ALA A 84 31.30 -25.77 -22.44
CA ALA A 84 31.03 -26.62 -23.60
C ALA A 84 29.88 -27.63 -23.40
N TYR A 85 29.41 -27.83 -22.16
CA TYR A 85 28.33 -28.78 -21.85
C TYR A 85 27.27 -28.14 -20.97
N VAL A 86 26.11 -27.88 -21.57
CA VAL A 86 24.93 -27.34 -20.87
C VAL A 86 23.93 -28.47 -20.68
N ASN A 87 23.79 -28.95 -19.44
CA ASN A 87 22.79 -29.96 -19.10
C ASN A 87 21.47 -29.28 -18.68
N VAL A 88 20.34 -29.98 -18.87
CA VAL A 88 18.99 -29.50 -18.56
C VAL A 88 18.87 -29.09 -17.08
N GLU A 89 19.54 -29.80 -16.17
CA GLU A 89 19.55 -29.47 -14.73
C GLU A 89 20.16 -28.08 -14.45
N VAL A 90 21.17 -27.68 -15.21
CA VAL A 90 21.85 -26.37 -15.04
C VAL A 90 20.98 -25.25 -15.57
N ILE A 91 20.40 -25.42 -16.76
CA ILE A 91 19.43 -24.48 -17.34
C ILE A 91 18.28 -24.27 -16.36
N TYR A 92 17.75 -25.37 -15.82
CA TYR A 92 16.66 -25.34 -14.86
C TYR A 92 17.00 -24.51 -13.61
N LYS A 93 18.16 -24.76 -12.99
CA LYS A 93 18.62 -23.99 -11.81
C LYS A 93 18.76 -22.50 -12.11
N ILE A 94 19.31 -22.15 -13.27
CA ILE A 94 19.48 -20.76 -13.69
C ILE A 94 18.12 -20.08 -13.81
N VAL A 95 17.17 -20.71 -14.54
CA VAL A 95 15.83 -20.15 -14.76
C VAL A 95 15.09 -19.99 -13.43
N THR A 96 15.06 -21.02 -12.57
CA THR A 96 14.35 -20.97 -11.28
C THR A 96 14.95 -19.93 -10.33
N SER A 97 16.27 -19.82 -10.27
CA SER A 97 16.96 -18.85 -9.42
C SER A 97 16.62 -17.43 -9.84
N LYS A 98 16.81 -17.12 -11.13
CA LYS A 98 16.53 -15.80 -11.70
C LYS A 98 15.06 -15.42 -11.56
N TYR A 99 14.15 -16.33 -11.93
CA TYR A 99 12.71 -16.12 -11.82
C TYR A 99 12.28 -15.69 -10.41
N SER A 100 12.77 -16.39 -9.38
CA SER A 100 12.40 -16.08 -8.00
C SER A 100 12.85 -14.69 -7.55
N THR A 101 14.06 -14.28 -7.92
CA THR A 101 14.56 -12.93 -7.62
C THR A 101 13.67 -11.88 -8.29
N TYR A 102 13.26 -12.11 -9.53
CA TYR A 102 12.38 -11.18 -10.25
C TYR A 102 10.99 -11.09 -9.68
N VAL A 103 10.40 -12.22 -9.30
CA VAL A 103 9.08 -12.23 -8.64
C VAL A 103 9.13 -11.38 -7.37
N ASN A 104 10.17 -11.55 -6.54
CA ASN A 104 10.32 -10.76 -5.31
C ASN A 104 10.52 -9.25 -5.58
N ILE A 105 11.35 -8.88 -6.55
CA ILE A 105 11.57 -7.48 -6.91
C ILE A 105 10.29 -6.86 -7.47
N SER A 106 9.62 -7.54 -8.40
CA SER A 106 8.38 -7.05 -9.01
C SER A 106 7.26 -6.92 -7.97
N SER A 107 7.11 -7.88 -7.06
CA SER A 107 6.15 -7.78 -5.96
C SER A 107 6.45 -6.59 -5.06
N ALA A 108 7.72 -6.34 -4.73
CA ALA A 108 8.11 -5.21 -3.89
C ALA A 108 7.82 -3.87 -4.58
N VAL A 109 8.13 -3.73 -5.87
CA VAL A 109 7.86 -2.51 -6.65
C VAL A 109 6.36 -2.26 -6.79
N ILE A 110 5.57 -3.30 -7.08
CA ILE A 110 4.11 -3.17 -7.16
C ILE A 110 3.54 -2.76 -5.80
N CYS A 111 3.95 -3.40 -4.71
CA CYS A 111 3.53 -3.05 -3.35
C CYS A 111 3.89 -1.60 -3.01
N GLY A 112 5.13 -1.17 -3.28
CA GLY A 112 5.56 0.21 -3.04
C GLY A 112 4.73 1.22 -3.84
N THR A 113 4.40 0.89 -5.09
CA THR A 113 3.57 1.74 -5.95
C THR A 113 2.14 1.88 -5.43
N VAL A 114 1.51 0.76 -5.05
CA VAL A 114 0.16 0.75 -4.47
C VAL A 114 0.14 1.48 -3.12
N LEU A 115 1.15 1.26 -2.28
CA LEU A 115 1.25 1.90 -0.98
C LEU A 115 1.47 3.42 -1.12
N GLY A 116 2.37 3.85 -2.00
CA GLY A 116 2.57 5.27 -2.30
C GLY A 116 1.31 5.96 -2.81
N TYR A 117 0.57 5.31 -3.71
CA TYR A 117 -0.72 5.82 -4.17
C TYR A 117 -1.74 5.93 -3.03
N THR A 118 -1.84 4.89 -2.20
CA THR A 118 -2.78 4.85 -1.08
C THR A 118 -2.46 5.96 -0.07
N CYS A 119 -1.19 6.15 0.26
CA CYS A 119 -0.73 7.24 1.13
C CYS A 119 -1.08 8.62 0.55
N SER A 120 -0.87 8.82 -0.75
CA SER A 120 -1.24 10.08 -1.43
C SER A 120 -2.75 10.35 -1.34
N ARG A 121 -3.58 9.32 -1.52
CA ARG A 121 -5.04 9.44 -1.38
C ARG A 121 -5.46 9.73 0.05
N PHE A 122 -4.87 9.06 1.05
CA PHE A 122 -5.14 9.37 2.45
C PHE A 122 -4.79 10.82 2.80
N HIS A 123 -3.68 11.34 2.27
CA HIS A 123 -3.31 12.73 2.46
C HIS A 123 -4.36 13.68 1.87
N GLN A 124 -4.82 13.43 0.64
CA GLN A 124 -5.89 14.22 0.01
C GLN A 124 -7.21 14.17 0.79
N VAL A 125 -7.60 13.00 1.32
CA VAL A 125 -8.79 12.87 2.18
C VAL A 125 -8.63 13.71 3.44
N ASN A 126 -7.46 13.63 4.08
CA ASN A 126 -7.17 14.36 5.31
C ASN A 126 -7.21 15.88 5.11
N ASP A 127 -6.62 16.38 4.03
CA ASP A 127 -6.63 17.81 3.70
C ASP A 127 -8.06 18.32 3.49
N ARG A 128 -8.89 17.54 2.79
CA ARG A 128 -10.31 17.87 2.57
C ARG A 128 -11.12 17.85 3.85
N LEU A 129 -10.90 16.85 4.71
CA LEU A 129 -11.53 16.80 6.04
C LEU A 129 -11.14 18.03 6.86
N HIS A 130 -9.88 18.46 6.81
CA HIS A 130 -9.42 19.65 7.52
C HIS A 130 -10.11 20.93 7.02
N VAL A 131 -10.24 21.11 5.70
CA VAL A 131 -11.00 22.22 5.11
C VAL A 131 -12.46 22.17 5.54
N PHE A 132 -13.11 21.01 5.43
CA PHE A 132 -14.52 20.83 5.79
C PHE A 132 -14.77 21.11 7.28
N TYR A 133 -13.86 20.68 8.15
CA TYR A 133 -13.92 20.94 9.59
C TYR A 133 -13.72 22.43 9.89
N SER A 134 -12.80 23.09 9.18
CA SER A 134 -12.56 24.53 9.28
C SER A 134 -13.77 25.33 8.84
N ASP A 135 -14.41 24.98 7.73
CA ASP A 135 -15.62 25.63 7.22
C ASP A 135 -16.82 25.40 8.14
N LEU A 136 -16.99 24.18 8.68
CA LEU A 136 -18.01 23.90 9.70
C LEU A 136 -17.79 24.75 10.96
N PHE A 137 -16.56 24.90 11.43
CA PHE A 137 -16.26 25.72 12.61
C PHE A 137 -16.36 27.22 12.33
N LYS A 138 -15.99 27.67 11.12
CA LYS A 138 -16.07 29.08 10.69
C LYS A 138 -17.52 29.51 10.46
N ASN A 139 -18.35 28.69 9.82
CA ASN A 139 -19.79 28.93 9.69
C ASN A 139 -20.51 28.83 11.05
N ASN A 140 -20.02 27.96 11.94
CA ASN A 140 -20.48 27.96 13.31
C ASN A 140 -19.89 29.11 14.14
N ALA A 141 -18.87 29.87 13.72
CA ALA A 141 -18.34 30.98 14.53
C ALA A 141 -19.33 32.15 14.59
N ASP A 142 -20.09 32.42 13.52
CA ASP A 142 -21.18 33.41 13.54
C ASP A 142 -22.34 32.97 14.45
N TYR A 143 -22.70 31.68 14.43
CA TYR A 143 -23.74 31.12 15.30
C TYR A 143 -23.26 30.94 16.76
N ARG A 144 -21.98 30.57 16.93
CA ARG A 144 -21.32 30.28 18.21
C ARG A 144 -20.85 31.56 18.89
N TYR A 145 -20.56 32.68 18.23
CA TYR A 145 -20.35 33.98 18.88
C TYR A 145 -21.60 34.40 19.67
N ARG A 146 -22.78 34.25 19.05
CA ARG A 146 -24.08 34.52 19.70
C ARG A 146 -24.40 33.54 20.84
N LYS A 147 -23.96 32.28 20.74
CA LYS A 147 -24.13 31.24 21.78
C LYS A 147 -23.05 31.28 22.86
N GLN A 148 -21.83 31.74 22.54
CA GLN A 148 -20.67 31.86 23.43
C GLN A 148 -20.85 33.00 24.40
N ILE A 149 -21.36 34.18 23.99
CA ILE A 149 -21.72 35.24 24.93
C ILE A 149 -22.71 34.70 25.98
N LYS A 150 -23.68 33.89 25.54
CA LYS A 150 -24.66 33.23 26.41
C LYS A 150 -24.03 32.15 27.32
N SER A 151 -23.09 31.36 26.81
CA SER A 151 -22.44 30.29 27.59
C SER A 151 -21.29 30.76 28.47
N ILE A 152 -20.64 31.89 28.15
CA ILE A 152 -19.57 32.52 28.94
C ILE A 152 -20.19 33.12 30.20
N LEU A 153 -21.34 33.80 30.07
CA LEU A 153 -22.17 34.26 31.21
C LEU A 153 -22.61 33.11 32.14
N VAL A 154 -22.90 31.95 31.57
CA VAL A 154 -23.27 30.75 32.35
C VAL A 154 -22.03 30.06 32.97
N ARG A 155 -20.86 30.08 32.28
CA ARG A 155 -19.61 29.52 32.81
C ARG A 155 -19.08 30.31 33.99
N GLU A 156 -19.14 31.64 34.00
CA GLU A 156 -18.75 32.45 35.16
C GLU A 156 -19.50 32.06 36.44
N ARG A 157 -20.80 31.72 36.34
CA ARG A 157 -21.58 31.21 37.48
C ARG A 157 -21.14 29.82 37.97
N ILE A 158 -20.58 28.98 37.09
CA ILE A 158 -20.15 27.62 37.43
C ILE A 158 -18.73 27.61 38.00
N THR A 159 -17.83 28.46 37.49
CA THR A 159 -16.45 28.55 37.98
C THR A 159 -16.37 29.03 39.43
N GLY A 160 -17.32 29.87 39.88
CA GLY A 160 -17.44 30.28 41.28
C GLY A 160 -17.83 29.14 42.23
N ALA A 161 -18.49 28.09 41.74
CA ALA A 161 -18.90 26.94 42.55
C ALA A 161 -17.86 25.81 42.58
N THR A 162 -17.05 25.65 41.53
CA THR A 162 -16.04 24.58 41.43
C THR A 162 -14.79 24.84 42.27
N TYR A 163 -14.43 26.12 42.52
CA TYR A 163 -13.27 26.45 43.37
C TYR A 163 -13.46 26.01 44.84
N ARG A 164 -14.71 25.86 45.31
CA ARG A 164 -15.03 25.29 46.63
C ARG A 164 -14.93 23.77 46.70
N LYS A 165 -15.05 23.05 45.57
CA LYS A 165 -14.97 21.58 45.55
C LYS A 165 -13.54 21.07 45.35
N GLN A 166 -12.70 21.84 44.67
CA GLN A 166 -11.31 21.46 44.39
C GLN A 166 -10.38 21.62 45.60
N SER A 167 -10.72 22.49 46.55
CA SER A 167 -10.00 22.64 47.83
C SER A 167 -10.26 21.49 48.83
N MET A 168 -11.30 20.67 48.65
CA MET A 168 -11.54 19.47 49.47
C MET A 168 -10.68 18.27 49.06
N TRP A 169 -10.29 18.16 47.79
CA TRP A 169 -9.55 16.99 47.27
C TRP A 169 -8.04 17.07 47.48
N ILE A 170 -7.50 18.23 47.83
CA ILE A 170 -6.06 18.44 48.03
C ILE A 170 -5.66 18.21 49.51
N MET A 171 -6.63 18.03 50.41
CA MET A 171 -6.41 17.91 51.87
C MET A 171 -6.72 16.51 52.45
N MET A 172 -7.12 15.54 51.61
CA MET A 172 -7.20 14.11 51.96
C MET A 172 -6.06 13.35 51.27
#